data_AF-A0A9Y2P8A3-F1
#
_entry.id   AF-A0A9Y2P8A3-F1
#
_cell.length_a   1.000
_cell.length_b   1.000
_cell.length_c   1.000
_cell.angle_alpha   90.00
_cell.angle_beta   90.00
_cell.angle_gamma   90.00
#
_symmetry.space_group_name_H-M   'P 1'
#
loop_
_entity.id
_entity.type
_entity.pdbx_description
1 polymer ?
#
loop_
_entity_poly.entity_id
_entity_poly.type
_entity_poly.pdbx_seq_one_letter_code
_entity_poly.pdbx_strand_id
1 'polypeptide(L)'
;MLDKHMMAMSGVTLVAALGIGFAMQYNSGPGDIQSTVPPAAEEAQAELVLRDIRLTSTVNIEPADLIRRDQLPAMAFSQKINCAVSAQARPEPQALVALTFWAPCNSSERVTVHHSGLMFTATTDGDGRLSMQVPALVENAIFIIELESGAGAVASTKVSDLDEIDRVALQWTGGSGFEIHAREFGADYGQGGHVWSGAADRGRTSQVLRLGDGQQLLPRMVEVYSFARNMTDANGTVALSIEAEVSANNCGREISAQTLEIRGGQGLRTRDLVLSMPNCNAIGDFLVLNNLVEDLKIAAN
;
A
#
# COMPACT_ATOMS: atom_id res chain seq x y z
N MET A 1 68.41 0.49 -17.85
CA MET A 1 69.14 0.21 -16.59
C MET A 1 68.14 0.40 -15.46
N LEU A 2 67.57 -0.71 -15.00
CA LEU A 2 66.58 -0.73 -13.93
C LEU A 2 67.31 -0.98 -12.61
N ASP A 3 66.97 -0.17 -11.61
CA ASP A 3 67.76 0.04 -10.41
C ASP A 3 67.75 -1.19 -9.47
N LYS A 4 68.94 -1.56 -8.99
CA LYS A 4 69.22 -2.81 -8.26
C LYS A 4 68.49 -2.87 -6.90
N HIS A 5 67.98 -1.74 -6.43
CA HIS A 5 67.24 -1.61 -5.18
C HIS A 5 65.74 -1.97 -5.31
N MET A 6 65.17 -1.95 -6.51
CA MET A 6 63.73 -2.23 -6.72
C MET A 6 63.42 -3.74 -6.85
N MET A 7 64.40 -4.59 -7.14
CA MET A 7 64.24 -6.05 -7.12
C MET A 7 64.44 -6.68 -5.73
N ALA A 8 65.11 -6.00 -4.80
CA ALA A 8 65.35 -6.54 -3.46
C ALA A 8 64.12 -6.44 -2.53
N MET A 9 63.21 -5.49 -2.78
CA MET A 9 62.02 -5.24 -1.94
C MET A 9 60.79 -6.08 -2.30
N SER A 10 60.77 -6.75 -3.46
CA SER A 10 59.65 -7.60 -3.89
C SER A 10 59.85 -9.10 -3.65
N GLY A 11 61.09 -9.54 -3.42
CA GLY A 11 61.41 -10.95 -3.11
C GLY A 11 61.24 -11.33 -1.64
N VAL A 12 61.32 -10.37 -0.71
CA VAL A 12 61.29 -10.65 0.74
C VAL A 12 59.86 -10.92 1.25
N THR A 13 58.84 -10.34 0.63
CA THR A 13 57.44 -10.50 1.07
C THR A 13 56.80 -11.82 0.64
N LEU A 14 57.32 -12.48 -0.41
CA LEU A 14 56.76 -13.75 -0.91
C LEU A 14 57.26 -14.98 -0.10
N VAL A 15 58.43 -14.89 0.54
CA VAL A 15 59.00 -15.99 1.35
C VAL A 15 58.40 -16.03 2.77
N ALA A 16 57.95 -14.89 3.31
CA ALA A 16 57.31 -14.82 4.62
C ALA A 16 55.89 -15.44 4.65
N ALA A 17 55.18 -15.47 3.52
CA ALA A 17 53.80 -15.98 3.45
C ALA A 17 53.71 -17.52 3.34
N LEU A 18 54.74 -18.20 2.83
CA LEU A 18 54.75 -19.67 2.67
C LEU A 18 55.38 -20.42 3.86
N GLY A 19 56.12 -19.75 4.74
CA GLY A 19 56.73 -20.39 5.91
C GLY A 19 55.78 -20.59 7.10
N ILE A 20 54.74 -19.76 7.24
CA ILE A 20 53.85 -19.78 8.41
C ILE A 20 52.76 -20.87 8.27
N GLY A 21 52.40 -21.25 7.04
CA GLY A 21 51.39 -22.28 6.77
C GLY A 21 51.84 -23.72 7.06
N PHE A 22 53.15 -24.00 7.01
CA PHE A 22 53.68 -25.37 7.17
C PHE A 22 53.97 -25.75 8.64
N ALA A 23 54.12 -24.77 9.54
CA ALA A 23 54.46 -25.01 10.95
C ALA A 23 53.23 -25.26 11.85
N MET A 24 52.01 -24.97 11.40
CA MET A 24 50.80 -25.18 12.22
C MET A 24 50.10 -26.53 12.00
N GLN A 25 50.48 -27.32 10.99
CA GLN A 25 49.86 -28.63 10.75
C GLN A 25 50.56 -29.80 11.47
N TYR A 26 51.73 -29.61 12.08
CA TYR A 26 52.56 -30.71 12.57
C TYR A 26 52.75 -30.81 14.08
N ASN A 27 52.08 -30.01 14.92
CA ASN A 27 52.30 -30.11 16.36
C ASN A 27 51.06 -29.86 17.22
N SER A 28 50.17 -30.86 17.27
CA SER A 28 49.16 -30.97 18.33
C SER A 28 49.11 -32.42 18.82
N GLY A 29 50.12 -32.80 19.59
CA GLY A 29 49.99 -33.86 20.59
C GLY A 29 49.33 -33.28 21.86
N PRO A 30 48.57 -34.06 22.63
CA PRO A 30 47.83 -33.55 23.78
C PRO A 30 48.80 -33.31 24.95
N GLY A 31 48.87 -32.07 25.43
CA GLY A 31 49.63 -31.72 26.63
C GLY A 31 48.85 -30.70 27.44
N ASP A 32 48.31 -31.17 28.57
CA ASP A 32 47.63 -30.38 29.60
C ASP A 32 48.46 -29.17 30.02
N ILE A 33 47.91 -27.96 29.86
CA ILE A 33 48.23 -26.82 30.73
C ILE A 33 46.95 -26.10 31.10
N GLN A 34 46.69 -26.14 32.40
CA GLN A 34 45.58 -25.53 33.10
C GLN A 34 45.79 -24.01 33.17
N SER A 35 44.91 -23.24 32.51
CA SER A 35 44.79 -21.80 32.70
C SER A 35 43.37 -21.45 33.12
N THR A 36 43.25 -21.09 34.38
CA THR A 36 42.10 -20.46 35.00
C THR A 36 41.82 -19.10 34.36
N VAL A 37 40.65 -18.96 33.73
CA VAL A 37 40.04 -17.70 33.29
C VAL A 37 38.74 -17.53 34.08
N PRO A 38 38.45 -16.34 34.65
CA PRO A 38 37.19 -16.10 35.35
C PRO A 38 36.01 -16.13 34.35
N PRO A 39 34.81 -16.59 34.75
CA PRO A 39 33.70 -16.69 33.81
C PRO A 39 33.19 -15.30 33.42
N ALA A 40 33.11 -15.06 32.12
CA ALA A 40 32.25 -14.02 31.57
C ALA A 40 30.80 -14.42 31.83
N ALA A 41 29.98 -13.47 32.29
CA ALA A 41 28.55 -13.67 32.46
C ALA A 41 27.92 -13.87 31.07
N GLU A 42 27.48 -15.09 30.82
CA GLU A 42 26.67 -15.46 29.67
C GLU A 42 25.23 -15.05 29.98
N GLU A 43 24.73 -14.00 29.32
CA GLU A 43 23.30 -13.70 29.32
C GLU A 43 22.58 -14.82 28.58
N ALA A 44 22.10 -15.79 29.34
CA ALA A 44 21.25 -16.87 28.85
C ALA A 44 19.96 -16.25 28.29
N GLN A 45 19.83 -16.26 26.95
CA GLN A 45 18.53 -16.12 26.31
C GLN A 45 17.72 -17.37 26.67
N ALA A 46 16.94 -17.27 27.74
CA ALA A 46 16.02 -18.32 28.14
C ALA A 46 14.98 -18.51 27.03
N GLU A 47 15.08 -19.63 26.30
CA GLU A 47 14.01 -20.12 25.46
C GLU A 47 12.77 -20.33 26.35
N LEU A 48 11.73 -19.51 26.14
CA LEU A 48 10.46 -19.64 26.83
C LEU A 48 9.74 -20.90 26.33
N VAL A 49 10.10 -22.04 26.90
CA VAL A 49 9.39 -23.30 26.68
C VAL A 49 8.17 -23.32 27.60
N LEU A 50 6.97 -23.07 27.04
CA LEU A 50 5.73 -23.24 27.78
C LEU A 50 5.60 -24.71 28.20
N ARG A 51 5.66 -24.94 29.52
CA ARG A 51 5.37 -26.22 30.16
C ARG A 51 4.29 -25.99 31.21
N ASP A 52 3.52 -27.03 31.52
CA ASP A 52 2.45 -27.00 32.52
C ASP A 52 1.27 -26.07 32.21
N ILE A 53 0.80 -26.07 30.96
CA ILE A 53 -0.50 -25.48 30.62
C ILE A 53 -1.59 -26.31 31.30
N ARG A 54 -2.23 -25.75 32.32
CA ARG A 54 -3.41 -26.34 32.96
C ARG A 54 -4.66 -25.61 32.51
N LEU A 55 -5.65 -26.36 32.04
CA LEU A 55 -7.00 -25.83 31.88
C LEU A 55 -7.57 -25.57 33.28
N THR A 56 -7.79 -24.31 33.62
CA THR A 56 -8.33 -23.87 34.91
C THR A 56 -9.85 -23.73 34.92
N SER A 57 -10.51 -23.94 33.78
CA SER A 57 -11.96 -23.94 33.67
C SER A 57 -12.50 -25.36 33.55
N THR A 58 -13.14 -25.84 34.60
CA THR A 58 -14.19 -26.86 34.48
C THR A 58 -15.50 -26.09 34.54
N VAL A 59 -16.05 -25.72 33.38
CA VAL A 59 -17.48 -25.41 33.33
C VAL A 59 -18.17 -26.76 33.41
N ASN A 60 -18.81 -27.02 34.55
CA ASN A 60 -19.70 -28.15 34.69
C ASN A 60 -20.95 -27.84 33.85
N ILE A 61 -20.90 -28.17 32.55
CA ILE A 61 -22.06 -28.12 31.69
C ILE A 61 -22.92 -29.30 32.14
N GLU A 62 -23.93 -29.04 32.97
CA GLU A 62 -25.01 -30.00 33.13
C GLU A 62 -25.55 -30.31 31.72
N PRO A 63 -25.69 -31.59 31.35
CA PRO A 63 -26.30 -31.92 30.07
C PRO A 63 -27.69 -31.29 30.08
N ALA A 64 -27.87 -30.27 29.23
CA ALA A 64 -29.19 -29.72 28.98
C ALA A 64 -30.10 -30.90 28.64
N ASP A 65 -31.28 -30.93 29.27
CA ASP A 65 -32.34 -31.89 29.01
C ASP A 65 -32.33 -32.27 27.54
N LEU A 66 -32.25 -33.57 27.27
CA LEU A 66 -32.22 -34.13 25.92
C LEU A 66 -33.46 -33.61 25.18
N ILE A 67 -33.31 -32.49 24.46
CA ILE A 67 -34.32 -32.00 23.54
C ILE A 67 -34.51 -33.12 22.53
N ARG A 68 -35.66 -33.78 22.64
CA ARG A 68 -36.08 -34.86 21.77
C ARG A 68 -35.97 -34.35 20.33
N ARG A 69 -35.07 -34.95 19.53
CA ARG A 69 -34.83 -34.59 18.11
C ARG A 69 -36.11 -34.57 17.26
N ASP A 70 -37.16 -35.23 17.73
CA ASP A 70 -38.45 -35.37 17.04
C ASP A 70 -39.27 -34.07 17.01
N GLN A 71 -38.84 -33.02 17.72
CA GLN A 71 -39.56 -31.75 17.81
C GLN A 71 -38.67 -30.55 17.44
N LEU A 72 -37.82 -30.73 16.43
CA LEU A 72 -37.27 -29.59 15.70
C LEU A 72 -38.35 -29.13 14.70
N PRO A 73 -38.76 -27.84 14.71
CA PRO A 73 -39.63 -27.33 13.65
C PRO A 73 -39.00 -27.69 12.30
N ALA A 74 -39.80 -28.27 11.40
CA ALA A 74 -39.36 -28.61 10.06
C ALA A 74 -38.62 -27.41 9.48
N MET A 75 -37.32 -27.59 9.18
CA MET A 75 -36.51 -26.52 8.61
C MET A 75 -37.26 -25.96 7.41
N ALA A 76 -37.70 -24.71 7.54
CA ALA A 76 -38.33 -23.98 6.46
C ALA A 76 -37.40 -24.14 5.26
N PHE A 77 -37.98 -24.57 4.12
CA PHE A 77 -37.27 -24.74 2.88
C PHE A 77 -36.28 -23.59 2.69
N SER A 78 -34.99 -23.90 2.74
CA SER A 78 -33.95 -22.96 2.35
C SER A 78 -34.24 -22.65 0.87
N GLN A 79 -34.84 -21.49 0.60
CA GLN A 79 -34.81 -20.93 -0.73
C GLN A 79 -33.33 -20.94 -1.13
N LYS A 80 -33.00 -21.57 -2.26
CA LYS A 80 -31.64 -21.52 -2.80
C LYS A 80 -31.31 -20.05 -3.06
N ILE A 81 -30.63 -19.41 -2.12
CA ILE A 81 -30.11 -18.07 -2.32
C ILE A 81 -29.03 -18.19 -3.39
N ASN A 82 -29.21 -17.44 -4.48
CA ASN A 82 -28.20 -17.37 -5.53
C ASN A 82 -27.07 -16.46 -5.06
N CYS A 83 -25.94 -17.04 -4.66
CA CYS A 83 -24.74 -16.32 -4.24
C CYS A 83 -23.83 -15.92 -5.42
N ALA A 84 -24.31 -15.96 -6.66
CA ALA A 84 -23.50 -15.59 -7.81
C ALA A 84 -23.05 -14.13 -7.71
N VAL A 85 -21.75 -13.91 -7.79
CA VAL A 85 -21.16 -12.57 -7.83
C VAL A 85 -21.24 -11.99 -9.24
N SER A 86 -21.41 -10.68 -9.34
CA SER A 86 -21.42 -9.99 -10.63
C SER A 86 -20.95 -8.53 -10.49
N ALA A 87 -20.51 -7.94 -11.59
CA ALA A 87 -20.08 -6.55 -11.64
C ALA A 87 -20.61 -5.85 -12.89
N GLN A 88 -20.80 -4.54 -12.78
CA GLN A 88 -21.14 -3.66 -13.89
C GLN A 88 -20.32 -2.38 -13.79
N ALA A 89 -19.79 -1.94 -14.94
CA ALA A 89 -19.09 -0.68 -15.10
C ALA A 89 -19.87 0.14 -16.12
N ARG A 90 -20.19 1.39 -15.78
CA ARG A 90 -20.88 2.33 -16.67
C ARG A 90 -20.05 3.61 -16.80
N PRO A 91 -19.79 4.10 -18.02
CA PRO A 91 -19.04 5.33 -18.19
C PRO A 91 -19.89 6.52 -17.74
N GLU A 92 -19.25 7.50 -17.13
CA GLU A 92 -19.82 8.76 -16.67
C GLU A 92 -18.99 9.94 -17.22
N PRO A 93 -19.53 11.18 -17.21
CA PRO A 93 -18.78 12.36 -17.60
C PRO A 93 -17.46 12.51 -16.85
N GLN A 94 -16.53 13.28 -17.43
CA GLN A 94 -15.19 13.48 -16.89
C GLN A 94 -14.39 12.17 -16.73
N ALA A 95 -14.56 11.24 -17.66
CA ALA A 95 -13.90 9.93 -17.67
C ALA A 95 -14.01 9.17 -16.32
N LEU A 96 -15.14 9.32 -15.63
CA LEU A 96 -15.48 8.56 -14.44
C LEU A 96 -16.18 7.26 -14.84
N VAL A 97 -16.18 6.28 -13.95
CA VAL A 97 -16.92 5.03 -14.11
C VAL A 97 -17.75 4.77 -12.87
N ALA A 98 -19.06 4.69 -13.03
CA ALA A 98 -19.93 4.13 -12.01
C ALA A 98 -19.74 2.61 -11.97
N LEU A 99 -19.08 2.13 -10.92
CA LEU A 99 -18.83 0.73 -10.66
C LEU A 99 -19.86 0.20 -9.66
N THR A 100 -20.52 -0.89 -10.01
CA THR A 100 -21.38 -1.63 -9.08
C THR A 100 -20.98 -3.09 -9.06
N PHE A 101 -20.88 -3.66 -7.87
CA PHE A 101 -20.59 -5.06 -7.62
C PHE A 101 -21.67 -5.65 -6.71
N TRP A 102 -22.09 -6.88 -6.99
CA TRP A 102 -23.08 -7.62 -6.22
C TRP A 102 -22.51 -8.95 -5.79
N ALA A 103 -22.58 -9.21 -4.49
CA ALA A 103 -22.25 -10.47 -3.85
C ALA A 103 -23.26 -10.77 -2.73
N PRO A 104 -24.47 -11.27 -3.07
CA PRO A 104 -25.62 -11.32 -2.15
C PRO A 104 -25.42 -12.12 -0.85
N CYS A 105 -24.36 -12.92 -0.76
CA CYS A 105 -24.03 -13.76 0.40
C CYS A 105 -22.83 -13.24 1.19
N ASN A 106 -22.29 -12.08 0.82
CA ASN A 106 -21.02 -11.54 1.32
C ASN A 106 -21.26 -10.09 1.80
N SER A 107 -22.06 -9.95 2.85
CA SER A 107 -22.35 -8.66 3.48
C SER A 107 -21.15 -8.18 4.31
N SER A 108 -20.84 -6.89 4.27
CA SER A 108 -19.73 -6.31 5.05
C SER A 108 -18.38 -7.02 4.83
N GLU A 109 -18.17 -7.55 3.63
CA GLU A 109 -16.95 -8.27 3.28
C GLU A 109 -15.97 -7.34 2.58
N ARG A 110 -14.68 -7.55 2.86
CA ARG A 110 -13.61 -6.85 2.17
C ARG A 110 -13.56 -7.28 0.71
N VAL A 111 -13.47 -6.30 -0.17
CA VAL A 111 -13.17 -6.48 -1.58
C VAL A 111 -11.92 -5.70 -1.96
N THR A 112 -11.17 -6.22 -2.93
CA THR A 112 -10.09 -5.49 -3.61
C THR A 112 -10.52 -5.19 -5.04
N VAL A 113 -10.35 -3.94 -5.46
CA VAL A 113 -10.66 -3.48 -6.82
C VAL A 113 -9.34 -3.17 -7.52
N HIS A 114 -9.18 -3.72 -8.72
CA HIS A 114 -8.03 -3.48 -9.59
C HIS A 114 -8.46 -2.77 -10.87
N HIS A 115 -7.72 -1.73 -11.26
CA HIS A 115 -7.94 -1.01 -12.52
C HIS A 115 -6.65 -0.38 -13.03
N SER A 116 -6.07 -0.92 -14.11
CA SER A 116 -4.91 -0.32 -14.79
C SER A 116 -3.78 0.12 -13.84
N GLY A 117 -3.38 -0.77 -12.93
CA GLY A 117 -2.37 -0.50 -11.91
C GLY A 117 -2.91 0.08 -10.60
N LEU A 118 -4.10 0.72 -10.60
CA LEU A 118 -4.79 1.09 -9.37
C LEU A 118 -5.21 -0.15 -8.61
N MET A 119 -5.03 -0.09 -7.30
CA MET A 119 -5.50 -1.10 -6.38
C MET A 119 -5.97 -0.45 -5.09
N PHE A 120 -7.25 -0.63 -4.75
CA PHE A 120 -7.82 -0.15 -3.49
C PHE A 120 -8.75 -1.18 -2.88
N THR A 121 -8.95 -1.10 -1.57
CA THR A 121 -9.83 -2.03 -0.85
C THR A 121 -11.10 -1.33 -0.41
N ALA A 122 -12.25 -1.98 -0.54
CA ALA A 122 -13.53 -1.45 -0.10
C ALA A 122 -14.28 -2.52 0.69
N THR A 123 -15.43 -2.16 1.26
CA THR A 123 -16.30 -3.08 2.00
C THR A 123 -17.66 -3.09 1.33
N THR A 124 -18.23 -4.27 1.10
CA THR A 124 -19.63 -4.38 0.67
C THR A 124 -20.59 -3.92 1.76
N ASP A 125 -21.78 -3.47 1.39
CA ASP A 125 -22.82 -3.12 2.36
C ASP A 125 -23.49 -4.37 2.97
N GLY A 126 -24.54 -4.15 3.77
CA GLY A 126 -25.30 -5.21 4.44
C GLY A 126 -26.01 -6.17 3.48
N ASP A 127 -26.24 -5.77 2.23
CA ASP A 127 -26.84 -6.59 1.18
C ASP A 127 -25.79 -7.22 0.26
N GLY A 128 -24.50 -7.04 0.58
CA GLY A 128 -23.39 -7.53 -0.23
C GLY A 128 -23.18 -6.74 -1.52
N ARG A 129 -23.64 -5.48 -1.57
CA ARG A 129 -23.45 -4.59 -2.72
C ARG A 129 -22.32 -3.61 -2.46
N LEU A 130 -21.56 -3.28 -3.50
CA LEU A 130 -20.63 -2.15 -3.53
C LEU A 130 -21.02 -1.24 -4.69
N SER A 131 -21.07 0.07 -4.46
CA SER A 131 -21.39 1.07 -5.49
C SER A 131 -20.51 2.30 -5.30
N MET A 132 -19.74 2.69 -6.32
CA MET A 132 -18.83 3.83 -6.23
C MET A 132 -18.47 4.40 -7.61
N GLN A 133 -17.91 5.62 -7.62
CA GLN A 133 -17.31 6.19 -8.82
C GLN A 133 -15.81 5.96 -8.80
N VAL A 134 -15.24 5.52 -9.92
CA VAL A 134 -13.81 5.26 -10.08
C VAL A 134 -13.28 6.06 -11.28
N PRO A 135 -12.23 6.88 -11.12
CA PRO A 135 -11.58 7.54 -12.23
C PRO A 135 -10.90 6.51 -13.15
N ALA A 136 -11.29 6.49 -14.41
CA ALA A 136 -10.62 5.65 -15.41
C ALA A 136 -9.19 6.13 -15.69
N LEU A 137 -8.27 5.19 -15.82
CA LEU A 137 -6.89 5.44 -16.22
C LEU A 137 -6.57 4.99 -17.65
N VAL A 138 -7.52 4.33 -18.31
CA VAL A 138 -7.43 3.90 -19.71
C VAL A 138 -8.82 3.95 -20.36
N GLU A 139 -8.88 4.21 -21.67
CA GLU A 139 -10.15 4.30 -22.40
C GLU A 139 -10.93 2.98 -22.36
N ASN A 140 -10.26 1.86 -22.60
CA ASN A 140 -10.87 0.54 -22.49
C ASN A 140 -10.69 0.04 -21.05
N ALA A 141 -11.55 0.54 -20.15
CA ALA A 141 -11.44 0.30 -18.73
C ALA A 141 -11.90 -1.12 -18.39
N ILE A 142 -11.04 -1.87 -17.70
CA ILE A 142 -11.35 -3.17 -17.10
C ILE A 142 -11.19 -3.02 -15.58
N PHE A 143 -12.18 -3.53 -14.85
CA PHE A 143 -12.22 -3.58 -13.40
C PHE A 143 -12.30 -5.03 -12.98
N ILE A 144 -11.38 -5.46 -12.11
CA ILE A 144 -11.41 -6.78 -11.48
C ILE A 144 -11.73 -6.53 -10.01
N ILE A 145 -12.83 -7.11 -9.53
CA ILE A 145 -13.26 -7.02 -8.13
C ILE A 145 -13.19 -8.41 -7.52
N GLU A 146 -12.45 -8.54 -6.43
CA GLU A 146 -12.22 -9.81 -5.74
C GLU A 146 -12.61 -9.65 -4.28
N LEU A 147 -13.48 -10.54 -3.80
CA LEU A 147 -13.76 -10.71 -2.38
C LEU A 147 -12.57 -11.36 -1.68
N GLU A 148 -12.44 -11.11 -0.38
CA GLU A 148 -11.45 -11.80 0.46
C GLU A 148 -11.64 -13.33 0.46
N SER A 149 -12.88 -13.82 0.32
CA SER A 149 -13.18 -15.24 0.12
C SER A 149 -12.69 -15.83 -1.22
N GLY A 150 -12.21 -14.99 -2.15
CA GLY A 150 -11.62 -15.38 -3.43
C GLY A 150 -12.60 -15.42 -4.61
N ALA A 151 -13.91 -15.28 -4.39
CA ALA A 151 -14.86 -15.07 -5.47
C ALA A 151 -14.72 -13.66 -6.05
N GLY A 152 -14.91 -13.50 -7.36
CA GLY A 152 -14.73 -12.20 -8.00
C GLY A 152 -15.52 -12.06 -9.30
N ALA A 153 -15.62 -10.83 -9.77
CA ALA A 153 -16.27 -10.50 -11.03
C ALA A 153 -15.45 -9.47 -11.79
N VAL A 154 -15.60 -9.48 -13.11
CA VAL A 154 -14.95 -8.52 -14.01
C VAL A 154 -16.04 -7.66 -14.66
N ALA A 155 -15.79 -6.36 -14.72
CA ALA A 155 -16.61 -5.43 -15.49
C ALA A 155 -15.72 -4.62 -16.42
N SER A 156 -16.22 -4.32 -17.61
CA SER A 156 -15.50 -3.49 -18.57
C SER A 156 -16.41 -2.45 -19.19
N THR A 157 -15.86 -1.30 -19.51
CA THR A 157 -16.55 -0.26 -20.26
C THR A 157 -15.57 0.53 -21.12
N LYS A 158 -16.06 1.10 -22.22
CA LYS A 158 -15.34 2.13 -22.96
C LYS A 158 -15.63 3.49 -22.34
N VAL A 159 -14.58 4.25 -22.05
CA VAL A 159 -14.61 5.58 -21.47
C VAL A 159 -14.18 6.57 -22.54
N SER A 160 -14.98 7.61 -22.73
CA SER A 160 -14.69 8.71 -23.65
C SER A 160 -13.97 9.85 -22.93
N ASP A 161 -13.33 10.72 -23.72
CA ASP A 161 -12.78 12.01 -23.29
C ASP A 161 -11.71 11.90 -22.18
N LEU A 162 -11.09 10.72 -22.04
CA LEU A 162 -9.98 10.52 -21.10
C LEU A 162 -8.76 11.35 -21.52
N ASP A 163 -8.57 11.53 -22.82
CA ASP A 163 -7.54 12.39 -23.37
C ASP A 163 -7.75 13.85 -22.96
N GLU A 164 -8.96 14.31 -22.67
CA GLU A 164 -9.27 15.67 -22.20
C GLU A 164 -8.95 15.90 -20.72
N ILE A 165 -8.46 14.88 -20.01
CA ILE A 165 -8.24 14.94 -18.55
C ILE A 165 -6.81 14.56 -18.22
N ASP A 166 -6.15 15.41 -17.44
CA ASP A 166 -4.90 15.05 -16.79
C ASP A 166 -5.20 14.43 -15.42
N ARG A 167 -4.53 13.32 -15.11
CA ARG A 167 -4.71 12.60 -13.85
C ARG A 167 -3.40 12.23 -13.19
N VAL A 168 -3.39 12.38 -11.88
CA VAL A 168 -2.34 11.85 -11.01
C VAL A 168 -3.02 11.09 -9.89
N ALA A 169 -2.73 9.79 -9.82
CA ALA A 169 -3.12 8.94 -8.71
C ALA A 169 -1.92 8.66 -7.81
N LEU A 170 -2.16 8.62 -6.51
CA LEU A 170 -1.23 8.21 -5.47
C LEU A 170 -1.88 7.05 -4.73
N GLN A 171 -1.21 5.90 -4.68
CA GLN A 171 -1.71 4.73 -3.97
C GLN A 171 -0.73 4.23 -2.91
N TRP A 172 -1.25 3.77 -1.78
CA TRP A 172 -0.46 3.24 -0.67
C TRP A 172 -1.23 2.17 0.11
N THR A 173 -0.53 1.48 1.01
CA THR A 173 -1.13 0.51 1.93
C THR A 173 -0.99 1.00 3.37
N GLY A 174 -2.01 0.80 4.21
CA GLY A 174 -1.94 1.17 5.62
C GLY A 174 -2.32 2.63 5.90
N GLY A 175 -2.22 3.00 7.18
CA GLY A 175 -2.39 4.38 7.65
C GLY A 175 -1.11 5.22 7.45
N SER A 176 -0.66 5.36 6.20
CA SER A 176 0.61 6.03 5.87
C SER A 176 0.54 7.55 5.89
N GLY A 177 -0.64 8.15 5.94
CA GLY A 177 -0.82 9.61 6.05
C GLY A 177 -0.52 10.38 4.77
N PHE A 178 -0.50 9.70 3.61
CA PHE A 178 -0.25 10.33 2.31
C PHE A 178 -1.45 11.13 1.81
N GLU A 179 -1.15 12.26 1.18
CA GLU A 179 -2.14 13.16 0.56
C GLU A 179 -1.59 13.76 -0.73
N ILE A 180 -2.47 13.97 -1.73
CA ILE A 180 -2.18 14.78 -2.91
C ILE A 180 -2.69 16.20 -2.68
N HIS A 181 -1.80 17.16 -2.89
CA HIS A 181 -2.13 18.59 -2.89
C HIS A 181 -1.90 19.17 -4.29
N ALA A 182 -2.94 19.73 -4.87
CA ALA A 182 -2.88 20.46 -6.12
C ALA A 182 -3.12 21.94 -5.88
N ARG A 183 -2.08 22.76 -6.10
CA ARG A 183 -2.15 24.22 -6.00
C ARG A 183 -2.24 24.80 -7.40
N GLU A 184 -3.47 25.10 -7.80
CA GLU A 184 -3.81 25.53 -9.15
C GLU A 184 -3.56 27.03 -9.33
N PHE A 185 -2.98 27.40 -10.48
CA PHE A 185 -2.84 28.79 -10.93
C PHE A 185 -2.18 29.73 -9.91
N GLY A 186 -1.25 29.19 -9.10
CA GLY A 186 -0.50 29.96 -8.10
C GLY A 186 -1.21 30.10 -6.74
N ALA A 187 -2.26 29.31 -6.47
CA ALA A 187 -2.90 29.28 -5.16
C ALA A 187 -1.94 28.83 -4.05
N ASP A 188 -2.02 29.46 -2.88
CA ASP A 188 -1.38 28.95 -1.66
C ASP A 188 -2.28 27.96 -0.91
N TYR A 189 -1.73 27.32 0.12
CA TYR A 189 -2.49 26.45 1.02
C TYR A 189 -3.72 27.15 1.60
N GLY A 190 -4.86 26.45 1.51
CA GLY A 190 -6.15 26.91 2.04
C GLY A 190 -6.83 28.01 1.21
N GLN A 191 -6.21 28.49 0.13
CA GLN A 191 -6.83 29.45 -0.78
C GLN A 191 -7.70 28.74 -1.83
N GLY A 192 -8.53 29.52 -2.53
CA GLY A 192 -9.24 29.04 -3.72
C GLY A 192 -8.24 28.58 -4.78
N GLY A 193 -8.39 27.35 -5.25
CA GLY A 193 -7.42 26.68 -6.14
C GLY A 193 -6.48 25.70 -5.43
N HIS A 194 -6.52 25.58 -4.10
CA HIS A 194 -5.89 24.47 -3.38
C HIS A 194 -6.84 23.28 -3.28
N VAL A 195 -6.66 22.29 -4.16
CA VAL A 195 -7.50 21.11 -4.29
C VAL A 195 -6.80 19.91 -3.64
N TRP A 196 -7.45 19.34 -2.63
CA TRP A 196 -6.99 18.17 -1.88
C TRP A 196 -8.19 17.48 -1.23
N SER A 197 -8.02 16.29 -0.66
CA SER A 197 -9.14 15.49 -0.12
C SER A 197 -9.85 16.13 1.08
N GLY A 198 -9.20 17.06 1.79
CA GLY A 198 -9.80 17.86 2.87
C GLY A 198 -10.42 19.20 2.44
N ALA A 199 -10.38 19.55 1.16
CA ALA A 199 -11.02 20.78 0.68
C ALA A 199 -12.56 20.68 0.72
N ALA A 200 -13.23 21.74 1.15
CA ALA A 200 -14.69 21.76 1.31
C ALA A 200 -15.46 21.73 -0.02
N ASP A 201 -14.88 22.27 -1.10
CA ASP A 201 -15.51 22.35 -2.41
C ASP A 201 -14.88 21.37 -3.39
N ARG A 202 -15.72 20.52 -3.99
CA ARG A 202 -15.37 19.77 -5.19
C ARG A 202 -15.64 20.67 -6.39
N GLY A 203 -14.56 21.22 -6.95
CA GLY A 203 -14.62 22.04 -8.15
C GLY A 203 -15.22 21.25 -9.33
N ARG A 204 -15.78 21.96 -10.31
CA ARG A 204 -16.27 21.33 -11.55
C ARG A 204 -15.12 20.97 -12.49
N THR A 205 -14.05 21.75 -12.47
CA THR A 205 -12.88 21.60 -13.37
C THR A 205 -11.87 20.60 -12.82
N SER A 206 -11.74 20.53 -11.50
CA SER A 206 -10.75 19.68 -10.84
C SER A 206 -11.22 19.20 -9.48
N GLN A 207 -10.74 18.02 -9.10
CA GLN A 207 -11.07 17.39 -7.83
C GLN A 207 -10.02 16.35 -7.43
N VAL A 208 -9.91 16.11 -6.11
CA VAL A 208 -9.27 14.92 -5.56
C VAL A 208 -10.36 13.95 -5.08
N LEU A 209 -10.34 12.72 -5.60
CA LEU A 209 -11.18 11.64 -5.12
C LEU A 209 -10.35 10.65 -4.30
N ARG A 210 -10.78 10.38 -3.07
CA ARG A 210 -10.18 9.36 -2.21
C ARG A 210 -10.95 8.06 -2.30
N LEU A 211 -10.25 6.97 -2.59
CA LEU A 211 -10.76 5.60 -2.68
C LEU A 211 -10.03 4.74 -1.65
N GLY A 212 -10.70 3.70 -1.18
CA GLY A 212 -10.20 2.84 -0.11
C GLY A 212 -11.02 2.97 1.17
N ASP A 213 -11.19 1.87 1.89
CA ASP A 213 -11.82 1.83 3.20
C ASP A 213 -10.76 1.91 4.30
N GLY A 214 -10.56 3.11 4.84
CA GLY A 214 -9.59 3.37 5.90
C GLY A 214 -9.88 2.68 7.24
N GLN A 215 -11.04 2.04 7.41
CA GLN A 215 -11.39 1.29 8.63
C GLN A 215 -10.90 -0.15 8.60
N GLN A 216 -10.49 -0.66 7.44
CA GLN A 216 -9.98 -2.02 7.32
C GLN A 216 -8.55 -2.13 7.89
N LEU A 217 -8.13 -3.35 8.21
CA LEU A 217 -6.71 -3.64 8.47
C LEU A 217 -5.92 -3.54 7.17
N LEU A 218 -4.77 -2.85 7.23
CA LEU A 218 -3.88 -2.61 6.08
C LEU A 218 -4.67 -2.28 4.80
N PRO A 219 -5.44 -1.17 4.81
CA PRO A 219 -6.28 -0.81 3.67
C PRO A 219 -5.39 -0.40 2.51
N ARG A 220 -5.84 -0.68 1.29
CA ARG A 220 -5.22 -0.11 0.10
C ARG A 220 -5.98 1.16 -0.23
N MET A 221 -5.29 2.28 -0.11
CA MET A 221 -5.85 3.62 -0.25
C MET A 221 -5.31 4.25 -1.54
N VAL A 222 -6.13 5.08 -2.17
CA VAL A 222 -5.77 5.84 -3.36
C VAL A 222 -6.35 7.24 -3.24
N GLU A 223 -5.58 8.25 -3.61
CA GLU A 223 -6.09 9.56 -3.98
C GLU A 223 -5.85 9.80 -5.46
N VAL A 224 -6.87 10.30 -6.16
CA VAL A 224 -6.76 10.63 -7.59
C VAL A 224 -7.13 12.09 -7.78
N TYR A 225 -6.13 12.89 -8.11
CA TYR A 225 -6.35 14.23 -8.64
C TYR A 225 -6.69 14.15 -10.12
N SER A 226 -7.77 14.83 -10.53
CA SER A 226 -8.19 14.95 -11.92
C SER A 226 -8.36 16.42 -12.29
N PHE A 227 -7.86 16.80 -13.45
CA PHE A 227 -8.02 18.14 -14.03
C PHE A 227 -8.60 18.04 -15.44
N ALA A 228 -9.82 18.55 -15.63
CA ALA A 228 -10.52 18.54 -16.92
C ALA A 228 -10.08 19.75 -17.77
N ARG A 229 -9.22 19.50 -18.76
CA ARG A 229 -8.60 20.54 -19.59
C ARG A 229 -9.62 21.27 -20.47
N ASN A 230 -10.70 20.58 -20.86
CA ASN A 230 -11.79 21.13 -21.65
C ASN A 230 -12.73 22.07 -20.87
N MET A 231 -12.59 22.16 -19.55
CA MET A 231 -13.46 22.95 -18.66
C MET A 231 -12.76 24.18 -18.07
N THR A 232 -11.64 24.61 -18.65
CA THR A 232 -10.92 25.81 -18.23
C THR A 232 -10.51 26.65 -19.43
N ASP A 233 -10.74 27.96 -19.32
CA ASP A 233 -10.17 28.96 -20.23
C ASP A 233 -8.84 29.53 -19.66
N ALA A 234 -8.48 29.14 -18.43
CA ALA A 234 -7.29 29.62 -17.75
C ALA A 234 -6.05 28.83 -18.18
N ASN A 235 -5.03 29.56 -18.62
CA ASN A 235 -3.67 29.06 -18.80
C ASN A 235 -2.89 29.17 -17.50
N GLY A 236 -2.03 28.19 -17.22
CA GLY A 236 -1.12 28.27 -16.07
C GLY A 236 -0.55 26.93 -15.68
N THR A 237 -0.13 26.85 -14.42
CA THR A 237 0.49 25.64 -13.87
C THR A 237 -0.32 25.18 -12.66
N VAL A 238 -0.49 23.87 -12.52
CA VAL A 238 -0.89 23.24 -11.27
C VAL A 238 0.36 22.69 -10.60
N ALA A 239 0.74 23.29 -9.47
CA ALA A 239 1.84 22.80 -8.66
C ALA A 239 1.35 21.60 -7.84
N LEU A 240 1.92 20.42 -8.09
CA LEU A 240 1.54 19.19 -7.40
C LEU A 240 2.57 18.85 -6.31
N SER A 241 2.09 18.63 -5.09
CA SER A 241 2.90 18.06 -4.01
C SER A 241 2.25 16.79 -3.46
N ILE A 242 3.09 15.82 -3.12
CA ILE A 242 2.71 14.70 -2.27
C ILE A 242 3.15 15.06 -0.87
N GLU A 243 2.25 14.91 0.09
CA GLU A 243 2.52 15.19 1.49
C GLU A 243 2.28 13.94 2.32
N ALA A 244 3.03 13.80 3.41
CA ALA A 244 2.86 12.73 4.38
C ALA A 244 2.84 13.31 5.79
N GLU A 245 1.69 13.22 6.46
CA GLU A 245 1.56 13.59 7.87
C GLU A 245 2.29 12.55 8.74
N VAL A 246 3.10 13.00 9.68
CA VAL A 246 3.68 12.14 10.70
C VAL A 246 2.62 11.81 11.74
N SER A 247 2.30 10.53 11.88
CA SER A 247 1.31 10.01 12.81
C SER A 247 1.89 8.91 13.70
N ALA A 248 1.18 8.55 14.76
CA ALA A 248 1.54 7.40 15.61
C ALA A 248 1.63 6.08 14.83
N ASN A 249 0.95 5.99 13.68
CA ASN A 249 0.90 4.78 12.86
C ASN A 249 2.07 4.67 11.88
N ASN A 250 2.77 5.77 11.58
CA ASN A 250 3.83 5.80 10.56
C ASN A 250 5.16 6.41 11.03
N CYS A 251 5.27 6.94 12.24
CA CYS A 251 6.53 7.52 12.72
C CYS A 251 7.61 6.44 12.89
N GLY A 252 8.87 6.85 12.68
CA GLY A 252 10.08 6.04 12.89
C GLY A 252 10.21 4.81 11.98
N ARG A 253 9.46 4.75 10.88
CA ARG A 253 9.48 3.62 9.94
C ARG A 253 9.53 4.11 8.50
N GLU A 254 9.82 3.19 7.61
CA GLU A 254 9.70 3.43 6.18
C GLU A 254 8.23 3.23 5.74
N ILE A 255 7.73 4.15 4.93
CA ILE A 255 6.44 4.03 4.24
C ILE A 255 6.66 4.07 2.74
N SER A 256 5.75 3.45 2.00
CA SER A 256 5.80 3.42 0.54
C SER A 256 4.47 3.80 -0.09
N ALA A 257 4.56 4.35 -1.29
CA ALA A 257 3.45 4.66 -2.16
C ALA A 257 3.87 4.47 -3.61
N GLN A 258 2.92 4.55 -4.52
CA GLN A 258 3.16 4.52 -5.96
C GLN A 258 2.30 5.58 -6.63
N THR A 259 2.88 6.33 -7.57
CA THR A 259 2.15 7.27 -8.41
C THR A 259 1.81 6.65 -9.75
N LEU A 260 0.63 6.99 -10.27
CA LEU A 260 0.20 6.65 -11.62
C LEU A 260 -0.30 7.91 -12.32
N GLU A 261 0.26 8.23 -13.49
CA GLU A 261 0.07 9.51 -14.15
C GLU A 261 -0.37 9.34 -15.60
N ILE A 262 -1.35 10.16 -16.00
CA ILE A 262 -1.84 10.28 -17.37
C ILE A 262 -1.86 11.75 -17.73
N ARG A 263 -1.23 12.09 -18.85
CA ARG A 263 -1.09 13.48 -19.29
C ARG A 263 -1.25 13.57 -20.79
N GLY A 264 -2.14 14.43 -21.30
CA GLY A 264 -2.21 14.83 -22.71
C GLY A 264 -2.00 13.71 -23.74
N GLY A 265 -2.71 12.58 -23.61
CA GLY A 265 -2.63 11.44 -24.53
C GLY A 265 -1.36 10.59 -24.42
N GLN A 266 -0.46 10.89 -23.48
CA GLN A 266 0.64 9.99 -23.13
C GLN A 266 0.08 8.79 -22.36
N GLY A 267 0.62 7.60 -22.65
CA GLY A 267 0.25 6.38 -21.92
C GLY A 267 0.55 6.49 -20.43
N LEU A 268 -0.05 5.58 -19.65
CA LEU A 268 0.09 5.54 -18.20
C LEU A 268 1.56 5.41 -17.76
N ARG A 269 2.01 6.31 -16.89
CA ARG A 269 3.36 6.28 -16.29
C ARG A 269 3.24 5.95 -14.81
N THR A 270 4.16 5.14 -14.30
CA THR A 270 4.16 4.70 -12.90
C THR A 270 5.51 4.98 -12.25
N ARG A 271 5.50 5.41 -10.99
CA ARG A 271 6.73 5.64 -10.21
C ARG A 271 6.53 5.18 -8.77
N ASP A 272 7.50 4.47 -8.22
CA ASP A 272 7.48 4.07 -6.82
C ASP A 272 8.07 5.17 -5.93
N LEU A 273 7.54 5.28 -4.73
CA LEU A 273 7.97 6.19 -3.68
C LEU A 273 8.25 5.40 -2.41
N VAL A 274 9.40 5.65 -1.82
CA VAL A 274 9.79 5.15 -0.50
C VAL A 274 10.25 6.33 0.33
N LEU A 275 9.72 6.45 1.54
CA LEU A 275 9.97 7.57 2.44
C LEU A 275 10.30 7.07 3.84
N SER A 276 11.44 7.51 4.37
CA SER A 276 11.78 7.33 5.79
C SER A 276 11.05 8.37 6.63
N MET A 277 10.11 7.94 7.46
CA MET A 277 9.38 8.85 8.33
C MET A 277 10.23 9.30 9.52
N PRO A 278 10.11 10.56 9.94
CA PRO A 278 10.73 11.06 11.16
C PRO A 278 10.28 10.30 12.40
N ASN A 279 11.01 10.49 13.49
CA ASN A 279 10.68 9.91 14.79
C ASN A 279 9.34 10.43 15.33
N CYS A 280 8.76 9.70 16.29
CA CYS A 280 7.44 9.98 16.86
C CYS A 280 7.36 11.28 17.70
N ASN A 281 8.46 12.02 17.84
CA ASN A 281 8.45 13.37 18.41
C ASN A 281 7.98 14.44 17.41
N ALA A 282 7.91 14.13 16.12
CA ALA A 282 7.45 15.00 15.05
C ALA A 282 5.98 14.72 14.65
N ILE A 283 5.20 14.03 15.49
CA ILE A 283 3.78 13.76 15.19
C ILE A 283 3.03 15.08 14.99
N GLY A 284 2.27 15.18 13.90
CA GLY A 284 1.59 16.39 13.44
C GLY A 284 2.38 17.24 12.45
N ASP A 285 3.67 16.94 12.23
CA ASP A 285 4.45 17.55 11.16
C ASP A 285 4.11 16.91 9.81
N PHE A 286 4.42 17.62 8.72
CA PHE A 286 4.20 17.15 7.35
C PHE A 286 5.52 17.11 6.58
N LEU A 287 5.74 16.01 5.85
CA LEU A 287 6.82 15.91 4.87
C LEU A 287 6.26 16.30 3.52
N VAL A 288 6.73 17.43 2.98
CA VAL A 288 6.34 17.91 1.65
C VAL A 288 7.36 17.42 0.62
N LEU A 289 6.89 16.61 -0.32
CA LEU A 289 7.73 15.98 -1.34
C LEU A 289 7.55 16.68 -2.67
N ASN A 290 8.35 17.72 -2.86
CA ASN A 290 8.39 18.46 -4.12
C ASN A 290 9.12 17.65 -5.20
N ASN A 291 8.63 17.69 -6.44
CA ASN A 291 9.21 17.05 -7.63
C ASN A 291 9.06 15.52 -7.76
N LEU A 292 8.24 14.88 -6.92
CA LEU A 292 7.90 13.47 -7.12
C LEU A 292 6.88 13.27 -8.25
N VAL A 293 5.99 14.25 -8.38
CA VAL A 293 5.06 14.39 -9.49
C VAL A 293 5.46 15.66 -10.24
N GLU A 294 5.46 15.61 -11.56
CA GLU A 294 5.75 16.80 -12.37
C GLU A 294 4.57 17.79 -12.26
N ASP A 295 4.80 19.10 -12.28
CA ASP A 295 3.71 20.06 -12.35
C ASP A 295 2.89 19.85 -13.64
N LEU A 296 1.58 20.08 -13.60
CA LEU A 296 0.74 20.07 -14.80
C LEU A 296 0.81 21.46 -15.45
N LYS A 297 1.16 21.49 -16.74
CA LYS A 297 1.09 22.71 -17.55
C LYS A 297 -0.24 22.74 -18.26
N ILE A 298 -1.09 23.67 -17.85
CA ILE A 298 -2.43 23.85 -18.40
C ILE A 298 -2.36 24.88 -19.53
N ALA A 299 -2.67 24.41 -20.73
CA ALA A 299 -2.90 25.26 -21.90
C ALA A 299 -4.35 25.09 -22.32
N ALA A 300 -5.13 26.18 -22.28
CA ALA A 300 -6.45 26.27 -22.87
C ALA A 300 -6.32 26.31 -24.41
N ASN A 301 -7.23 25.64 -25.10
CA ASN A 301 -7.29 25.56 -26.57
C ASN A 301 -8.24 26.60 -27.16
#